data_AF-A0A254RKG4-F1
#
_entry.id   AF-A0A254RKG4-F1
#
_cell.length_a   1.000
_cell.length_b   1.000
_cell.length_c   1.000
_cell.angle_alpha   90.00
_cell.angle_beta   90.00
_cell.angle_gamma   90.00
#
_symmetry.space_group_name_H-M   'P 1'
#
loop_
_entity.id
_entity.type
_entity.pdbx_description
1 polymer ?
#
loop_
_entity_poly.entity_id
_entity_poly.type
_entity_poly.pdbx_seq_one_letter_code
_entity_poly.pdbx_strand_id
1 'polypeptide(L)'
;MAYIHVELKEWNSKQLDIDIDSAQTLVRKYFPKADVGVEGYAVEQSSMNNKLVEGEIKSVCISFVVIALLLIASFMSVKTGLIGMIPNVAPILVIGGVMGACAFSMDMMTMMVIPMAIGIAVDDTIHFVNHSKLCFERCGNYRESILATFRDVGKSMVSTTIILCMMFLAYMVSPVTIFFRVGLMATIGLVTAMVADFTSA
;
A
#
# COMPACT_ATOMS: atom_id res chain seq x y z
N MET A 1 42.77 -5.71 4.11
CA MET A 1 41.42 -6.17 3.72
C MET A 1 41.55 -6.93 2.42
N ALA A 2 40.98 -8.14 2.35
CA ALA A 2 40.97 -8.94 1.13
C ALA A 2 39.51 -9.10 0.71
N TYR A 3 39.21 -8.80 -0.56
CA TYR A 3 37.86 -8.89 -1.11
C TYR A 3 37.76 -10.17 -1.95
N ILE A 4 36.76 -10.98 -1.66
CA ILE A 4 36.44 -12.18 -2.45
C ILE A 4 35.17 -11.86 -3.23
N HIS A 5 35.28 -11.73 -4.54
CA HIS A 5 34.12 -11.56 -5.41
C HIS A 5 33.49 -12.92 -5.70
N VAL A 6 32.21 -13.05 -5.40
CA VAL A 6 31.41 -14.25 -5.71
C VAL A 6 30.29 -13.80 -6.65
N GLU A 7 30.33 -14.26 -7.89
CA GLU A 7 29.23 -14.05 -8.84
C GLU A 7 28.11 -15.03 -8.53
N LEU A 8 26.92 -14.50 -8.29
CA LEU A 8 25.73 -15.30 -8.00
C LEU A 8 25.07 -15.71 -9.32
N LYS A 9 24.64 -16.97 -9.39
CA LYS A 9 24.09 -17.57 -10.60
C LYS A 9 22.64 -17.14 -10.88
N GLU A 10 21.88 -16.77 -9.84
CA GLU A 10 20.47 -16.38 -9.94
C GLU A 10 20.11 -15.20 -9.01
N TRP A 11 19.25 -14.30 -9.49
CA TRP A 11 18.80 -13.08 -8.79
C TRP A 11 17.45 -13.29 -8.07
N ASN A 12 17.34 -14.33 -7.24
CA ASN A 12 16.14 -14.62 -6.48
C ASN A 12 16.37 -14.30 -5.00
N SER A 13 15.60 -13.36 -4.42
CA SER A 13 15.80 -12.85 -3.05
C SER A 13 15.80 -13.94 -1.97
N LYS A 14 14.98 -14.98 -2.12
CA LYS A 14 14.97 -16.12 -1.17
C LYS A 14 16.21 -17.01 -1.31
N GLN A 15 16.73 -17.18 -2.52
CA GLN A 15 17.96 -17.93 -2.77
C GLN A 15 19.19 -17.14 -2.32
N LEU A 16 19.14 -15.82 -2.50
CA LEU A 16 20.21 -14.89 -2.14
C LEU A 16 20.53 -14.95 -0.65
N ASP A 17 19.51 -14.90 0.21
CA ASP A 17 19.69 -14.97 1.66
C ASP A 17 20.28 -16.33 2.09
N ILE A 18 19.90 -17.42 1.40
CA ILE A 18 20.44 -18.78 1.64
C ILE A 18 21.91 -18.88 1.18
N ASP A 19 22.23 -18.31 0.02
CA ASP A 19 23.58 -18.32 -0.55
C ASP A 19 24.53 -17.46 0.29
N ILE A 20 24.06 -16.32 0.78
CA ILE A 20 24.80 -15.45 1.70
C ILE A 20 25.06 -16.17 3.03
N ASP A 21 24.05 -16.81 3.62
CA ASP A 21 24.20 -17.55 4.88
C ASP A 21 25.15 -18.75 4.73
N SER A 22 25.06 -19.46 3.60
CA SER A 22 25.96 -20.57 3.25
C SER A 22 27.40 -20.10 3.06
N ALA A 23 27.61 -18.96 2.38
CA ALA A 23 28.92 -18.35 2.18
C ALA A 23 29.52 -17.86 3.51
N GLN A 24 28.73 -17.19 4.36
CA GLN A 24 29.17 -16.77 5.69
C GLN A 24 29.53 -17.97 6.58
N THR A 25 28.77 -19.05 6.50
CA THR A 25 29.03 -20.29 7.26
C THR A 25 30.34 -20.95 6.82
N LEU A 26 30.62 -21.02 5.51
CA LEU A 26 31.89 -21.53 5.00
C LEU A 26 33.07 -20.65 5.41
N VAL A 27 32.92 -19.32 5.32
CA VAL A 27 34.00 -18.39 5.68
C VAL A 27 34.28 -18.43 7.18
N ARG A 28 33.25 -18.49 8.05
CA ARG A 28 33.44 -18.70 9.50
C ARG A 28 34.11 -20.02 9.84
N LYS A 29 33.83 -21.08 9.06
CA LYS A 29 34.42 -22.40 9.26
C LYS A 29 35.92 -22.43 8.93
N TYR A 30 36.35 -21.75 7.86
CA TYR A 30 37.75 -21.75 7.42
C TYR A 30 38.58 -20.60 7.98
N PHE A 31 37.97 -19.48 8.36
CA PHE A 31 38.65 -18.29 8.88
C PHE A 31 37.99 -17.75 10.17
N PRO A 32 38.06 -18.48 11.29
CA PRO A 32 37.35 -18.15 12.53
C PRO A 32 37.84 -16.88 13.26
N LYS A 33 38.98 -16.30 12.87
CA LYS A 33 39.53 -15.05 13.43
C LYS A 33 39.38 -13.83 12.49
N ALA A 34 38.76 -14.00 11.33
CA ALA A 34 38.57 -12.91 10.38
C ALA A 34 37.24 -12.19 10.66
N ASP A 35 37.28 -10.86 10.67
CA ASP A 35 36.07 -10.03 10.65
C ASP A 35 35.53 -10.03 9.20
N VAL A 36 34.32 -10.56 9.02
CA VAL A 36 33.78 -10.88 7.69
C VAL A 36 32.47 -10.12 7.50
N GLY A 37 32.51 -9.11 6.65
CA GLY A 37 31.34 -8.41 6.13
C GLY A 37 30.96 -8.97 4.76
N VAL A 38 29.66 -9.07 4.49
CA VAL A 38 29.14 -9.35 3.14
C VAL A 38 28.71 -8.02 2.55
N GLU A 39 29.45 -7.56 1.54
CA GLU A 39 29.17 -6.34 0.78
C GLU A 39 28.89 -6.71 -0.67
N GLY A 40 27.92 -6.03 -1.29
CA GLY A 40 27.56 -6.26 -2.68
C GLY A 40 26.15 -5.77 -3.00
N TYR A 41 25.97 -5.32 -4.25
CA TYR A 41 24.72 -4.72 -4.73
C TYR A 41 23.49 -5.59 -4.46
N ALA A 42 23.60 -6.91 -4.60
CA ALA A 42 22.49 -7.82 -4.35
C ALA A 42 22.09 -7.90 -2.85
N VAL A 43 23.07 -7.87 -1.95
CA VAL A 43 22.85 -7.93 -0.49
C VAL A 43 22.24 -6.62 0.00
N GLU A 44 22.73 -5.49 -0.51
CA GLU A 44 22.15 -4.17 -0.25
C GLU A 44 20.71 -4.07 -0.77
N GLN A 45 20.45 -4.54 -1.99
CA GLN A 45 19.12 -4.55 -2.58
C GLN A 45 18.14 -5.45 -1.79
N SER A 46 18.56 -6.64 -1.35
CA SER A 46 17.74 -7.55 -0.53
C SER A 46 17.45 -6.94 0.85
N SER A 47 18.47 -6.41 1.52
CA SER A 47 18.33 -5.75 2.83
C SER A 47 17.42 -4.51 2.74
N MET A 48 17.58 -3.70 1.69
CA MET A 48 16.69 -2.57 1.42
C MET A 48 15.25 -3.04 1.19
N ASN A 49 15.05 -4.07 0.38
CA ASN A 49 13.71 -4.60 0.10
C ASN A 49 13.03 -5.14 1.37
N ASN A 50 13.74 -5.90 2.20
CA ASN A 50 13.21 -6.42 3.46
C ASN A 50 12.82 -5.29 4.43
N LYS A 51 13.65 -4.25 4.55
CA LYS A 51 13.32 -3.06 5.36
C LYS A 51 12.10 -2.31 4.83
N LEU A 52 11.93 -2.24 3.50
CA LEU A 52 10.75 -1.66 2.88
C LEU A 52 9.50 -2.47 3.20
N VAL A 53 9.53 -3.79 3.04
CA VAL A 53 8.38 -4.66 3.40
C VAL A 53 7.98 -4.47 4.87
N GLU A 54 8.95 -4.48 5.78
CA GLU A 54 8.66 -4.29 7.21
C GLU A 54 8.06 -2.90 7.49
N GLY A 55 8.62 -1.86 6.85
CA GLY A 55 8.10 -0.50 6.93
C GLY A 55 6.67 -0.37 6.40
N GLU A 56 6.37 -1.02 5.26
CA GLU A 56 5.04 -1.04 4.66
C GLU A 56 4.02 -1.74 5.55
N ILE A 57 4.33 -2.94 6.06
CA ILE A 57 3.44 -3.66 6.97
C ILE A 57 3.14 -2.81 8.21
N LYS A 58 4.17 -2.17 8.78
CA LYS A 58 4.00 -1.29 9.93
C LYS A 58 3.14 -0.07 9.59
N SER A 59 3.35 0.55 8.44
CA SER A 59 2.57 1.70 7.94
C SER A 59 1.10 1.33 7.76
N VAL A 60 0.81 0.20 7.10
CA VAL A 60 -0.55 -0.30 6.88
C VAL A 60 -1.24 -0.57 8.22
N CYS A 61 -0.56 -1.24 9.16
CA CYS A 61 -1.11 -1.52 10.49
C CYS A 61 -1.44 -0.25 11.27
N ILE A 62 -0.54 0.74 11.27
CA ILE A 62 -0.77 2.02 11.97
C ILE A 62 -1.93 2.78 11.33
N SER A 63 -1.92 2.91 10.00
CA SER A 63 -2.99 3.56 9.24
C SER A 63 -4.34 2.91 9.52
N PHE A 64 -4.42 1.58 9.52
CA PHE A 64 -5.65 0.84 9.81
C PHE A 64 -6.23 1.21 11.20
N VAL A 65 -5.38 1.28 12.23
CA VAL A 65 -5.81 1.68 13.59
C VAL A 65 -6.29 3.14 13.61
N VAL A 66 -5.57 4.05 12.96
CA VAL A 66 -5.93 5.47 12.93
C VAL A 66 -7.26 5.69 12.22
N ILE A 67 -7.47 5.04 11.06
CA ILE A 67 -8.71 5.13 10.28
C ILE A 67 -9.88 4.56 11.07
N ALA A 68 -9.70 3.41 11.72
CA ALA A 68 -10.71 2.81 12.59
C ALA A 68 -11.17 3.79 13.65
N LEU A 69 -10.23 4.44 14.35
CA LEU A 69 -10.53 5.42 15.39
C LEU A 69 -11.27 6.64 14.84
N LEU A 70 -10.86 7.17 13.69
CA LEU A 70 -11.53 8.31 13.04
C LEU A 70 -12.96 7.96 12.64
N LEU A 71 -13.20 6.80 12.05
CA LEU A 71 -14.52 6.33 11.66
C LEU A 71 -15.43 6.08 12.86
N ILE A 72 -14.93 5.43 13.91
CA ILE A 72 -15.69 5.21 15.15
C ILE A 72 -16.04 6.55 15.81
N ALA A 73 -15.11 7.51 15.85
CA ALA A 73 -15.35 8.84 16.39
C ALA A 73 -16.39 9.61 15.57
N SER A 74 -16.35 9.50 14.24
CA SER A 74 -17.33 10.13 13.34
C SER A 74 -18.72 9.58 13.53
N PHE A 75 -18.86 8.25 13.46
CA PHE A 75 -20.15 7.58 13.54
C PHE A 75 -20.70 7.46 14.96
N MET A 76 -19.91 7.84 15.98
CA MET A 76 -20.22 7.69 17.41
C MET A 76 -20.67 6.26 17.78
N SER A 77 -20.29 5.28 16.96
CA SER A 77 -20.78 3.91 16.98
C SER A 77 -19.69 2.99 16.49
N VAL A 78 -19.24 2.09 17.37
CA VAL A 78 -18.17 1.13 17.06
C VAL A 78 -18.57 0.20 15.91
N LYS A 79 -19.83 -0.23 15.87
CA LYS A 79 -20.34 -1.13 14.83
C LYS A 79 -20.31 -0.46 13.45
N THR A 80 -20.78 0.78 13.37
CA THR A 80 -20.85 1.53 12.11
C THR A 80 -19.45 1.93 11.64
N GLY A 81 -18.56 2.31 12.56
CA GLY A 81 -17.16 2.61 12.24
C GLY A 81 -16.40 1.40 11.69
N LEU A 82 -16.59 0.20 12.25
CA LEU A 82 -15.99 -1.03 11.74
C LEU A 82 -16.51 -1.42 10.35
N ILE A 83 -17.81 -1.20 10.07
CA ILE A 83 -18.38 -1.43 8.73
C ILE A 83 -17.75 -0.46 7.72
N GLY A 84 -17.52 0.80 8.09
CA GLY A 84 -16.82 1.79 7.25
C GLY A 84 -15.35 1.47 6.96
N MET A 85 -14.75 0.50 7.66
CA MET A 85 -13.39 0.04 7.32
C MET A 85 -13.35 -0.86 6.10
N ILE A 86 -14.47 -1.53 5.77
CA ILE A 86 -14.58 -2.45 4.63
C ILE A 86 -14.09 -1.81 3.33
N PRO A 87 -14.57 -0.61 2.93
CA PRO A 87 -14.12 0.01 1.69
C PRO A 87 -12.64 0.41 1.72
N ASN A 88 -12.11 0.78 2.88
CA ASN A 88 -10.70 1.16 3.05
C ASN A 88 -9.72 -0.01 2.90
N VAL A 89 -10.17 -1.24 3.20
CA VAL A 89 -9.33 -2.45 3.09
C VAL A 89 -9.35 -3.06 1.69
N ALA A 90 -10.46 -2.88 0.96
CA ALA A 90 -10.66 -3.49 -0.35
C ALA A 90 -9.53 -3.16 -1.36
N PRO A 91 -9.04 -1.91 -1.51
CA PRO A 91 -7.93 -1.59 -2.41
C PRO A 91 -6.65 -2.34 -2.07
N ILE A 92 -6.33 -2.46 -0.77
CA ILE A 92 -5.11 -3.15 -0.29
C ILE A 92 -5.17 -4.62 -0.66
N LEU A 93 -6.32 -5.27 -0.41
CA LEU A 93 -6.52 -6.68 -0.71
C LEU A 93 -6.45 -6.94 -2.22
N VAL A 94 -7.03 -6.06 -3.03
CA VAL A 94 -7.01 -6.23 -4.50
C VAL A 94 -5.62 -5.96 -5.05
N ILE A 95 -4.94 -4.89 -4.64
CA ILE A 95 -3.55 -4.61 -5.08
C ILE A 95 -2.64 -5.77 -4.67
N GLY A 96 -2.66 -6.18 -3.40
CA GLY A 96 -1.86 -7.29 -2.90
C GLY A 96 -2.19 -8.62 -3.58
N GLY A 97 -3.48 -8.89 -3.82
CA GLY A 97 -3.95 -10.08 -4.52
C GLY A 97 -3.51 -10.13 -5.98
N VAL A 98 -3.61 -9.01 -6.71
CA VAL A 98 -3.15 -8.90 -8.09
C VAL A 98 -1.63 -9.05 -8.16
N MET A 99 -0.88 -8.41 -7.26
CA MET A 99 0.57 -8.55 -7.20
C MET A 99 0.99 -10.01 -6.92
N GLY A 100 0.31 -10.69 -5.99
CA GLY A 100 0.55 -12.09 -5.69
C GLY A 100 0.20 -13.03 -6.84
N ALA A 101 -0.94 -12.81 -7.50
CA ALA A 101 -1.42 -13.64 -8.62
C ALA A 101 -0.56 -13.47 -9.88
N CYS A 102 -0.11 -12.25 -10.19
CA CYS A 102 0.74 -11.98 -11.33
C CYS A 102 2.23 -12.26 -11.07
N ALA A 103 2.60 -12.73 -9.87
CA ALA A 103 3.98 -12.93 -9.42
C ALA A 103 4.86 -11.70 -9.69
N PHE A 104 4.30 -10.49 -9.53
CA PHE A 104 5.07 -9.27 -9.69
C PHE A 104 6.04 -9.15 -8.53
N SER A 105 7.33 -9.07 -8.84
CA SER A 105 8.36 -8.75 -7.87
C SER A 105 7.97 -7.47 -7.16
N MET A 106 7.83 -7.53 -5.82
CA MET A 106 7.67 -6.31 -5.04
C MET A 106 8.98 -5.53 -5.15
N ASP A 107 8.92 -4.51 -6.00
CA ASP A 107 9.96 -3.52 -6.21
C ASP A 107 9.63 -2.27 -5.38
N MET A 108 10.64 -1.47 -5.08
CA MET A 108 10.55 -0.30 -4.20
C MET A 108 9.41 0.64 -4.59
N MET A 109 9.23 0.87 -5.90
CA MET A 109 8.17 1.74 -6.41
C MET A 109 6.78 1.11 -6.35
N THR A 110 6.66 -0.20 -6.59
CA THR A 110 5.36 -0.90 -6.50
C THR A 110 4.88 -1.04 -5.05
N MET A 111 5.81 -1.12 -4.09
CA MET A 111 5.48 -1.11 -2.67
C MET A 111 4.84 0.21 -2.23
N MET A 112 5.29 1.35 -2.78
CA MET A 112 4.73 2.67 -2.48
C MET A 112 3.28 2.86 -2.97
N VAL A 113 2.76 1.99 -3.84
CA VAL A 113 1.38 2.08 -4.33
C VAL A 113 0.37 1.75 -3.24
N ILE A 114 0.71 0.83 -2.32
CA ILE A 114 -0.17 0.45 -1.21
C ILE A 114 -0.45 1.63 -0.27
N PRO A 115 0.55 2.32 0.30
CA PRO A 115 0.32 3.44 1.21
C PRO A 115 -0.30 4.64 0.47
N MET A 116 0.00 4.82 -0.82
CA MET A 116 -0.68 5.81 -1.65
C MET A 116 -2.18 5.51 -1.79
N ALA A 117 -2.55 4.27 -2.11
CA ALA A 117 -3.95 3.86 -2.23
C ALA A 117 -4.70 4.01 -0.89
N ILE A 118 -4.04 3.68 0.22
CA ILE A 118 -4.58 3.92 1.56
C ILE A 118 -4.79 5.41 1.78
N GLY A 119 -3.80 6.26 1.50
CA GLY A 119 -3.91 7.71 1.68
C GLY A 119 -5.11 8.31 0.94
N ILE A 120 -5.38 7.82 -0.27
CA ILE A 120 -6.51 8.28 -1.09
C ILE A 120 -7.85 7.80 -0.49
N ALA A 121 -7.96 6.52 -0.12
CA ALA A 121 -9.16 6.00 0.54
C ALA A 121 -9.47 6.71 1.88
N VAL A 122 -8.42 7.09 2.61
CA VAL A 122 -8.55 7.88 3.84
C VAL A 122 -8.98 9.31 3.56
N ASP A 123 -8.44 9.97 2.53
CA ASP A 123 -8.85 11.31 2.13
C ASP A 123 -10.34 11.35 1.77
N ASP A 124 -10.80 10.38 0.99
CA ASP A 124 -12.21 10.20 0.66
C ASP A 124 -13.04 10.02 1.94
N THR A 125 -12.59 9.15 2.85
CA THR A 125 -13.25 8.94 4.15
C THR A 125 -13.31 10.24 4.96
N ILE A 126 -12.24 11.04 5.02
CA ILE A 126 -12.20 12.31 5.76
C ILE A 126 -13.18 13.31 5.15
N HIS A 127 -13.20 13.42 3.82
CA HIS A 127 -14.15 14.27 3.09
C HIS A 127 -15.59 13.89 3.42
N PHE A 128 -15.88 12.59 3.44
CA PHE A 128 -17.19 12.06 3.82
C PHE A 128 -17.55 12.37 5.26
N VAL A 129 -16.65 12.09 6.21
CA VAL A 129 -16.84 12.33 7.65
C VAL A 129 -17.11 13.81 7.93
N ASN A 130 -16.28 14.71 7.40
CA ASN A 130 -16.40 16.13 7.68
C ASN A 130 -17.74 16.69 7.16
N HIS A 131 -18.17 16.26 5.98
CA HIS A 131 -19.44 16.68 5.40
C HIS A 131 -20.65 16.04 6.09
N SER A 132 -20.53 14.79 6.53
CA SER A 132 -21.57 14.11 7.32
C SER A 132 -21.85 14.81 8.64
N LYS A 133 -20.80 15.31 9.30
CA LYS A 133 -20.92 16.13 10.51
C LYS A 133 -21.61 17.46 10.22
N LEU A 134 -21.24 18.14 9.13
CA LEU A 134 -21.87 19.40 8.70
C LEU A 134 -23.37 19.21 8.40
N CYS A 135 -23.73 18.12 7.70
CA CYS A 135 -25.12 17.77 7.43
C CYS A 135 -25.88 17.35 8.69
N PHE A 136 -25.21 16.74 9.67
CA PHE A 136 -25.82 16.39 10.96
C PHE A 136 -26.16 17.63 11.78
N GLU A 137 -25.26 18.61 11.83
CA GLU A 137 -25.53 19.90 12.48
C GLU A 137 -26.69 20.66 11.85
N ARG A 138 -26.98 20.43 10.57
CA ARG A 138 -28.10 21.07 9.85
C ARG A 138 -29.43 20.31 9.97
N CYS A 139 -29.41 18.98 9.82
CA CYS A 139 -30.63 18.18 9.70
C CYS A 139 -31.05 17.51 11.03
N GLY A 140 -30.14 17.37 12.00
CA GLY A 140 -30.39 16.71 13.29
C GLY A 140 -30.72 15.21 13.20
N ASN A 141 -30.69 14.62 12.00
CA ASN A 141 -31.06 13.23 11.75
C ASN A 141 -29.96 12.52 10.95
N TYR A 142 -29.38 11.49 11.56
CA TYR A 142 -28.26 10.72 11.02
C TYR A 142 -28.52 10.14 9.62
N ARG A 143 -29.75 9.69 9.33
CA ARG A 143 -30.08 9.09 8.02
C ARG A 143 -30.12 10.12 6.89
N GLU A 144 -30.75 11.27 7.15
CA GLU A 144 -30.83 12.39 6.21
C GLU A 144 -29.44 12.96 5.95
N SER A 145 -28.62 13.07 6.99
CA SER A 145 -27.26 13.61 6.87
C SER A 145 -26.33 12.72 6.05
N ILE A 146 -26.43 11.40 6.19
CA ILE A 146 -25.67 10.44 5.37
C ILE A 146 -26.12 10.52 3.90
N LEU A 147 -27.42 10.51 3.63
CA LEU A 147 -27.96 10.60 2.26
C LEU A 147 -27.60 11.91 1.56
N ALA A 148 -27.66 13.04 2.29
CA ALA A 148 -27.25 14.34 1.78
C ALA A 148 -25.74 14.38 1.50
N THR A 149 -24.94 13.83 2.42
CA THR A 149 -23.48 13.74 2.27
C THR A 149 -23.09 12.89 1.08
N PHE A 150 -23.74 11.74 0.88
CA PHE A 150 -23.47 10.88 -0.28
C PHE A 150 -23.80 11.59 -1.59
N ARG A 151 -24.87 12.38 -1.63
CA ARG A 151 -25.27 13.13 -2.83
C ARG A 151 -24.31 14.25 -3.19
N ASP A 152 -23.77 14.94 -2.19
CA ASP A 152 -22.90 16.11 -2.41
C ASP A 152 -21.42 15.70 -2.53
N VAL A 153 -20.92 14.86 -1.62
CA VAL A 153 -19.52 14.41 -1.59
C VAL A 153 -19.25 13.34 -2.65
N GLY A 154 -20.20 12.44 -2.92
CA GLY A 154 -20.00 11.34 -3.87
C GLY A 154 -19.67 11.82 -5.28
N LYS A 155 -20.27 12.93 -5.75
CA LYS A 155 -19.92 13.54 -7.05
C LYS A 155 -18.51 14.11 -7.07
N SER A 156 -18.06 14.68 -5.95
CA SER A 156 -16.71 15.21 -5.80
C SER A 156 -15.68 14.08 -5.82
N MET A 157 -15.93 12.99 -5.09
CA MET A 157 -15.08 11.79 -5.04
C MET A 157 -14.93 11.11 -6.41
N VAL A 158 -16.02 11.00 -7.17
CA VAL A 158 -15.97 10.46 -8.54
C VAL A 158 -15.04 11.31 -9.40
N SER A 159 -15.17 12.64 -9.30
CA SER A 159 -14.39 13.57 -10.13
C SER A 159 -12.91 13.49 -9.81
N THR A 160 -12.54 13.45 -8.52
CA THR A 160 -11.14 13.29 -8.09
C THR A 160 -10.58 11.93 -8.51
N THR A 161 -11.35 10.85 -8.33
CA THR A 161 -10.94 9.50 -8.75
C THR A 161 -10.69 9.42 -10.25
N ILE A 162 -11.56 10.01 -11.08
CA ILE A 162 -11.38 10.02 -12.54
C ILE A 162 -10.09 10.77 -12.92
N ILE A 163 -9.83 11.93 -12.29
CA ILE A 163 -8.61 12.71 -12.52
C ILE A 163 -7.38 11.89 -12.14
N LEU A 164 -7.38 11.27 -10.96
CA LEU A 164 -6.28 10.43 -10.50
C LEU A 164 -6.07 9.22 -11.41
N CYS A 165 -7.14 8.54 -11.81
CA CYS A 165 -7.07 7.44 -12.79
C CYS A 165 -6.41 7.89 -14.08
N MET A 166 -6.81 9.04 -14.64
CA MET A 166 -6.19 9.58 -15.86
C MET A 166 -4.71 9.91 -15.68
N MET A 167 -4.31 10.43 -14.51
CA MET A 167 -2.90 10.69 -14.19
C MET A 167 -2.08 9.39 -14.14
N PHE A 168 -2.58 8.33 -13.49
CA PHE A 168 -1.87 7.05 -13.42
C PHE A 168 -1.88 6.28 -14.75
N LEU A 169 -2.94 6.41 -15.54
CA LEU A 169 -2.98 5.87 -16.90
C LEU A 169 -1.90 6.49 -17.79
N ALA A 170 -1.55 7.76 -17.57
CA ALA A 170 -0.45 8.40 -18.30
C ALA A 170 0.90 7.70 -18.02
N TYR A 171 1.11 7.11 -16.84
CA TYR A 171 2.33 6.35 -16.52
C TYR A 171 2.45 5.05 -17.32
N MET A 172 1.33 4.50 -17.79
CA MET A 172 1.32 3.30 -18.64
C MET A 172 1.88 3.56 -20.05
N VAL A 173 2.03 4.82 -20.47
CA VAL A 173 2.67 5.17 -21.74
C VAL A 173 4.20 5.03 -21.65
N SER A 174 4.75 4.99 -20.43
CA SER A 174 6.19 4.92 -20.23
C SER A 174 6.78 3.56 -20.67
N PRO A 175 7.91 3.56 -21.43
CA PRO A 175 8.59 2.33 -21.82
C PRO A 175 9.31 1.64 -20.63
N VAL A 176 9.42 2.33 -19.49
CA VAL A 176 10.04 1.78 -18.28
C VAL A 176 9.01 0.96 -17.51
N THR A 177 9.24 -0.35 -17.41
CA THR A 177 8.31 -1.33 -16.81
C THR A 177 7.88 -0.97 -15.38
N ILE A 178 8.75 -0.31 -14.60
CA ILE A 178 8.45 0.10 -13.23
C ILE A 178 7.31 1.14 -13.21
N PHE A 179 7.38 2.17 -14.05
CA PHE A 179 6.32 3.18 -14.14
C PHE A 179 5.01 2.60 -14.68
N PHE A 180 5.10 1.69 -15.66
CA PHE A 180 3.94 0.97 -16.17
C PHE A 180 3.22 0.18 -15.06
N ARG A 181 3.97 -0.59 -14.25
CA ARG A 181 3.43 -1.38 -13.14
C ARG A 181 2.78 -0.49 -12.08
N VAL A 182 3.42 0.63 -11.72
CA VAL A 182 2.85 1.60 -10.78
C VAL A 182 1.54 2.18 -11.30
N GLY A 183 1.51 2.63 -12.56
CA GLY A 183 0.30 3.15 -13.19
C GLY A 183 -0.84 2.13 -13.16
N LEU A 184 -0.56 0.90 -13.59
CA LEU A 184 -1.55 -0.19 -13.58
C LEU A 184 -2.08 -0.49 -12.17
N MET A 185 -1.20 -0.67 -11.19
CA MET A 185 -1.61 -1.00 -9.81
C MET A 185 -2.39 0.16 -9.16
N ALA A 186 -1.96 1.40 -9.36
CA ALA A 186 -2.64 2.56 -8.81
C ALA A 186 -4.04 2.74 -9.41
N THR A 187 -4.19 2.59 -10.73
CA THR A 187 -5.51 2.64 -11.39
C THR A 187 -6.44 1.53 -10.87
N ILE A 188 -5.95 0.29 -10.74
CA ILE A 188 -6.75 -0.81 -10.17
C ILE A 188 -7.16 -0.50 -8.72
N GLY A 189 -6.22 0.01 -7.92
CA GLY A 189 -6.46 0.40 -6.53
C GLY A 189 -7.54 1.47 -6.39
N LEU A 190 -7.45 2.53 -7.21
CA LEU A 190 -8.39 3.64 -7.22
C LEU A 190 -9.79 3.21 -7.65
N VAL A 191 -9.90 2.44 -8.74
CA VAL A 191 -11.19 1.92 -9.20
C VAL A 191 -11.80 1.01 -8.14
N THR A 192 -10.98 0.18 -7.49
CA THR A 192 -11.44 -0.68 -6.39
C THR A 192 -11.92 0.14 -5.20
N ALA A 193 -11.19 1.19 -4.80
CA ALA A 193 -11.56 2.08 -3.71
C ALA A 193 -12.92 2.71 -3.97
N MET A 194 -13.07 3.32 -5.14
CA MET A 194 -14.32 3.95 -5.55
C MET A 194 -15.48 2.95 -5.58
N VAL A 195 -15.31 1.76 -6.14
CA VAL A 195 -16.37 0.74 -6.14
C VAL A 195 -16.73 0.32 -4.72
N ALA A 196 -15.74 0.16 -3.84
CA ALA A 196 -15.95 -0.25 -2.47
C ALA A 196 -16.66 0.85 -1.66
N ASP A 197 -16.26 2.11 -1.80
CA ASP A 197 -16.90 3.26 -1.16
C ASP A 197 -18.37 3.37 -1.55
N PHE A 198 -18.68 3.29 -2.84
CA PHE A 198 -20.05 3.34 -3.35
C PHE A 198 -20.91 2.13 -2.94
N THR A 199 -20.31 0.97 -2.70
CA THR A 199 -21.03 -0.22 -2.23
C THR A 199 -21.27 -0.20 -0.72
N SER A 200 -20.44 0.53 0.03
CA SER A 200 -20.49 0.62 1.49
C SER A 200 -21.37 1.75 2.04
N ALA A 201 -21.74 2.70 1.20
CA ALA A 201 -22.63 3.83 1.52
C ALA A 201 -24.12 3.48 1.37
#